data_AF-A0A2D7ZNZ4-F1
#
_entry.id   AF-A0A2D7ZNZ4-F1
#
_cell.length_a   1.000
_cell.length_b   1.000
_cell.length_c   1.000
_cell.angle_alpha   90.00
_cell.angle_beta   90.00
_cell.angle_gamma   90.00
#
_symmetry.space_group_name_H-M   'P 1'
#
loop_
_entity.id
_entity.type
_entity.pdbx_description
1 polymer ?
#
loop_
_entity_poly.entity_id
_entity_poly.type
_entity_poly.pdbx_seq_one_letter_code
_entity_poly.pdbx_strand_id
1 'polypeptide(L)'
;MSATPADRRYILRTAAFMTGYVAVNLAAITGAFDDIGAVAAWVLALAVAAPVAGQIWAVLAWMKDSDEFVRALAAKRFIIAAGAAIAVFSAWGFSESYAGAPHAPGWLIYPLFWAAYGLVSPLVRTSRV
;
A
#
# COMPACT_ATOMS: atom_id res chain seq x y z
N MET A 1 -11.90 20.85 10.64
CA MET A 1 -12.68 20.10 9.64
C MET A 1 -13.27 18.90 10.35
N SER A 2 -14.61 18.82 10.48
CA SER A 2 -15.26 17.61 11.01
C SER A 2 -15.05 16.46 10.02
N ALA A 3 -14.52 15.33 10.48
CA ALA A 3 -14.34 14.16 9.62
C ALA A 3 -15.69 13.72 9.03
N THR A 4 -15.76 13.53 7.72
CA THR A 4 -16.98 13.04 7.09
C THR A 4 -17.24 11.59 7.52
N PRO A 5 -18.49 11.10 7.43
CA PRO A 5 -18.77 9.68 7.64
C PRO A 5 -17.94 8.76 6.74
N ALA A 6 -17.58 9.21 5.53
CA ALA A 6 -16.70 8.48 4.62
C ALA A 6 -15.27 8.39 5.16
N ASP A 7 -14.72 9.51 5.66
CA ASP A 7 -13.37 9.55 6.28
C ASP A 7 -13.31 8.63 7.50
N ARG A 8 -14.36 8.61 8.33
CA ARG A 8 -14.40 7.73 9.50
C ARG A 8 -14.39 6.25 9.10
N ARG A 9 -15.17 5.86 8.09
CA ARG A 9 -15.18 4.47 7.58
C ARG A 9 -13.83 4.10 6.97
N TYR A 10 -13.21 5.03 6.24
CA TYR A 10 -11.87 4.86 5.69
C TYR A 10 -10.85 4.57 6.80
N ILE A 11 -10.75 5.45 7.80
CA ILE A 11 -9.83 5.30 8.93
C ILE A 11 -10.06 3.98 9.66
N LEU A 12 -11.32 3.60 9.92
CA LEU A 12 -11.63 2.32 10.58
C LEU A 12 -11.21 1.11 9.75
N ARG A 13 -11.50 1.10 8.45
CA ARG A 13 -11.10 0.01 7.54
C ARG A 13 -9.58 -0.09 7.46
N THR A 14 -8.90 1.04 7.31
CA THR A 14 -7.44 1.11 7.29
C THR A 14 -6.82 0.63 8.58
N ALA A 15 -7.31 1.09 9.73
CA ALA A 15 -6.84 0.64 11.03
C ALA A 15 -7.04 -0.87 11.19
N ALA A 16 -8.19 -1.41 10.80
CA ALA A 16 -8.46 -2.85 10.89
C ALA A 16 -7.50 -3.67 10.03
N PHE A 17 -7.33 -3.33 8.74
CA PHE A 17 -6.43 -4.06 7.85
C PHE A 17 -4.97 -3.92 8.28
N MET A 18 -4.50 -2.71 8.61
CA MET A 18 -3.11 -2.50 9.00
C MET A 18 -2.80 -3.14 10.37
N THR A 19 -3.75 -3.21 11.29
CA THR A 19 -3.60 -3.97 12.54
C THR A 19 -3.45 -5.46 12.24
N GLY A 20 -4.27 -6.02 11.34
CA GLY A 20 -4.12 -7.41 10.89
C GLY A 20 -2.76 -7.67 10.24
N TYR A 21 -2.32 -6.78 9.34
CA TYR A 21 -0.99 -6.85 8.72
C TYR A 21 0.12 -6.87 9.76
N VAL A 22 0.11 -5.93 10.71
CA VAL A 22 1.12 -5.84 11.78
C VAL A 22 1.08 -7.09 12.66
N ALA A 23 -0.10 -7.57 13.05
CA ALA A 23 -0.24 -8.74 13.92
C ALA A 23 0.35 -10.00 13.26
N VAL A 24 0.06 -10.25 11.98
CA VAL A 24 0.60 -11.42 11.26
C VAL A 24 2.12 -11.31 11.10
N ASN A 25 2.64 -10.13 10.75
CA ASN A 25 4.09 -9.94 10.62
C ASN A 25 4.81 -10.03 11.96
N LEU A 26 4.21 -9.51 13.04
CA LEU A 26 4.77 -9.63 14.39
C LEU A 26 4.85 -11.10 14.80
N ALA A 27 3.79 -11.87 14.59
CA ALA A 27 3.78 -13.31 14.85
C ALA A 27 4.88 -14.04 14.04
N ALA A 28 5.07 -13.69 12.77
CA ALA A 28 6.13 -14.22 11.94
C ALA A 28 7.53 -13.89 12.47
N ILE A 29 7.77 -12.63 12.86
CA ILE A 29 9.07 -12.20 13.41
C ILE A 29 9.37 -12.86 14.76
N THR A 30 8.34 -13.13 15.58
CA THR A 30 8.50 -13.82 16.87
C THR A 30 8.61 -15.35 16.76
N GLY A 31 8.69 -15.89 15.54
CA GLY A 31 8.90 -17.31 15.29
C GLY A 31 7.65 -18.20 15.34
N ALA A 32 6.44 -17.60 15.32
CA ALA A 32 5.19 -18.38 15.37
C ALA A 32 4.98 -19.29 14.13
N PHE A 33 5.79 -19.09 13.08
CA PHE A 33 5.67 -19.74 11.79
C PHE A 33 6.97 -20.37 11.29
N ASP A 34 7.98 -20.58 12.15
CA ASP A 34 9.30 -21.02 11.70
C ASP A 34 9.32 -22.46 11.17
N ASP A 35 8.48 -23.35 11.72
CA ASP A 35 8.42 -24.78 11.39
C ASP A 35 7.23 -25.18 10.50
N ILE A 36 6.63 -24.22 9.77
CA ILE A 36 5.43 -24.51 8.97
C ILE A 36 5.78 -25.21 7.65
N GLY A 37 4.94 -26.18 7.26
CA GLY A 37 5.10 -26.87 5.98
C GLY A 37 4.85 -25.97 4.76
N ALA A 38 5.32 -26.40 3.58
CA ALA A 38 5.29 -25.60 2.35
C ALA A 38 3.90 -25.04 1.98
N VAL A 39 2.83 -25.84 2.15
CA VAL A 39 1.45 -25.38 1.88
C VAL A 39 1.04 -24.27 2.86
N ALA A 40 1.39 -24.41 4.14
CA ALA A 40 1.08 -23.40 5.15
C ALA A 40 1.86 -22.09 4.89
N ALA A 41 3.08 -22.16 4.38
CA ALA A 41 3.85 -20.98 4.00
C ALA A 41 3.18 -20.18 2.87
N TRP A 42 2.61 -20.85 1.86
CA TRP A 42 1.82 -20.18 0.82
C TRP A 42 0.55 -19.53 1.39
N VAL A 43 -0.15 -20.22 2.29
CA VAL A 43 -1.33 -19.66 2.97
C VAL A 43 -0.96 -18.43 3.80
N LEU A 44 0.16 -18.47 4.53
CA LEU A 44 0.67 -17.35 5.29
C LEU A 44 1.01 -16.15 4.39
N ALA A 45 1.67 -16.39 3.25
CA ALA A 45 1.98 -15.34 2.29
C ALA A 45 0.70 -14.65 1.78
N LEU A 46 -0.33 -15.42 1.45
CA LEU A 46 -1.64 -14.88 1.06
C LEU A 46 -2.34 -14.16 2.21
N ALA A 47 -2.23 -14.66 3.43
CA ALA A 47 -2.78 -14.03 4.63
C ALA A 47 -2.13 -12.67 4.92
N VAL A 48 -0.81 -12.53 4.70
CA VAL A 48 -0.10 -11.25 4.80
C VAL A 48 -0.48 -10.30 3.67
N ALA A 49 -0.72 -10.82 2.46
CA ALA A 49 -1.13 -10.02 1.30
C ALA A 49 -2.58 -9.52 1.38
N ALA A 50 -3.48 -10.25 2.05
CA ALA A 50 -4.89 -9.90 2.13
C ALA A 50 -5.16 -8.52 2.78
N PRO A 51 -4.53 -8.14 3.91
CA PRO A 51 -4.60 -6.79 4.44
C PRO A 51 -4.14 -5.69 3.48
N VAL A 52 -3.12 -5.96 2.66
CA VAL A 52 -2.62 -5.01 1.65
C VAL A 52 -3.70 -4.73 0.60
N ALA A 53 -4.33 -5.80 0.08
CA ALA A 53 -5.46 -5.67 -0.85
C ALA A 53 -6.66 -4.97 -0.20
N GLY A 54 -6.96 -5.31 1.05
CA GLY A 54 -8.01 -4.68 1.84
C GLY A 54 -7.78 -3.18 2.05
N GLN A 55 -6.53 -2.77 2.25
CA GLN A 55 -6.19 -1.36 2.39
C GLN A 55 -6.34 -0.59 1.07
N ILE A 56 -5.93 -1.17 -0.05
CA ILE A 56 -6.16 -0.58 -1.37
C ILE A 56 -7.67 -0.42 -1.62
N TRP A 57 -8.45 -1.46 -1.33
CA TRP A 57 -9.91 -1.40 -1.42
C TRP A 57 -10.51 -0.32 -0.52
N ALA A 58 -10.02 -0.15 0.70
CA ALA A 58 -10.51 0.88 1.62
C ALA A 58 -10.34 2.29 1.05
N VAL A 59 -9.22 2.55 0.36
CA VAL A 59 -8.93 3.83 -0.31
C VAL A 59 -9.86 4.04 -1.51
N LEU A 60 -10.07 3.01 -2.33
CA LEU A 60 -11.00 3.07 -3.46
C LEU A 60 -12.45 3.30 -3.00
N ALA A 61 -12.86 2.63 -1.93
CA ALA A 61 -14.19 2.80 -1.33
C ALA A 61 -14.37 4.21 -0.76
N TRP A 62 -13.33 4.76 -0.13
CA TRP A 62 -13.33 6.15 0.33
C TRP A 62 -13.44 7.14 -0.83
N MET A 63 -12.67 6.95 -1.90
CA MET A 63 -12.75 7.80 -3.09
C MET A 63 -14.15 7.75 -3.72
N LYS A 64 -14.79 6.58 -3.76
CA LYS A 64 -16.16 6.42 -4.26
C LYS A 64 -17.17 7.25 -3.46
N ASP A 65 -17.05 7.26 -2.14
CA ASP A 65 -17.96 7.92 -1.21
C ASP A 65 -17.62 9.40 -0.96
N SER A 66 -16.51 9.90 -1.52
CA SER A 66 -16.05 11.29 -1.42
C SER A 66 -16.72 12.20 -2.46
N ASP A 67 -16.67 13.51 -2.22
CA ASP A 67 -17.09 14.50 -3.22
C ASP A 67 -16.22 14.46 -4.49
N GLU A 68 -16.72 15.04 -5.58
CA GLU A 68 -16.07 14.97 -6.89
C GLU A 68 -14.66 15.58 -6.90
N PHE A 69 -14.45 16.67 -6.16
CA PHE A 69 -13.15 17.32 -6.08
C PHE A 69 -12.14 16.46 -5.34
N VAL A 70 -12.50 15.97 -4.14
CA VAL A 70 -11.64 15.08 -3.33
C VAL A 70 -11.34 13.79 -4.08
N ARG A 71 -12.35 13.18 -4.71
CA ARG A 71 -12.19 11.97 -5.53
C ARG A 71 -11.23 12.19 -6.69
N ALA A 72 -11.42 13.24 -7.48
CA ALA A 72 -10.57 13.53 -8.63
C ALA A 72 -9.12 13.83 -8.20
N LEU A 73 -8.96 14.62 -7.13
CA LEU A 73 -7.65 14.98 -6.58
C LEU A 73 -6.92 13.75 -6.01
N ALA A 74 -7.63 12.90 -5.26
CA ALA A 74 -7.08 11.66 -4.72
C ALA A 74 -6.68 10.67 -5.82
N ALA A 75 -7.51 10.51 -6.86
CA ALA A 75 -7.21 9.67 -8.01
C ALA A 75 -5.96 10.15 -8.77
N LYS A 76 -5.85 11.46 -9.03
CA LYS A 76 -4.65 12.06 -9.66
C LYS A 76 -3.39 11.76 -8.86
N ARG A 77 -3.42 11.98 -7.54
CA ARG A 77 -2.31 11.66 -6.64
C ARG A 77 -1.96 10.17 -6.65
N PHE A 78 -2.97 9.30 -6.64
CA PHE A 78 -2.81 7.84 -6.65
C PHE A 78 -2.11 7.38 -7.93
N ILE A 79 -2.52 7.91 -9.09
CA ILE A 79 -1.93 7.57 -10.40
C ILE A 79 -0.48 8.03 -10.47
N ILE A 80 -0.19 9.28 -10.08
CA ILE A 80 1.18 9.81 -10.09
C ILE A 80 2.08 9.01 -9.14
N ALA A 81 1.60 8.71 -7.93
CA ALA A 81 2.33 7.91 -6.97
C ALA A 81 2.59 6.48 -7.47
N ALA A 82 1.61 5.85 -8.12
CA ALA A 82 1.75 4.54 -8.74
C ALA A 82 2.81 4.56 -9.85
N GLY A 83 2.75 5.54 -10.75
CA GLY A 83 3.74 5.70 -11.81
C GLY A 83 5.16 5.91 -11.27
N ALA A 84 5.31 6.76 -10.24
CA ALA A 84 6.59 6.99 -9.58
C ALA A 84 7.14 5.72 -8.92
N ALA A 85 6.30 4.99 -8.17
CA ALA A 85 6.69 3.75 -7.51
C ALA A 85 7.09 2.67 -8.53
N ILE A 86 6.32 2.51 -9.61
CA ILE A 86 6.64 1.58 -10.71
C ILE A 86 8.00 1.94 -11.32
N ALA A 87 8.22 3.21 -11.65
CA ALA A 87 9.47 3.66 -12.25
C ALA A 87 10.69 3.41 -11.34
N VAL A 88 10.60 3.79 -10.07
CA VAL A 88 11.68 3.61 -9.09
C VAL A 88 11.97 2.13 -8.84
N PHE A 89 10.93 1.31 -8.63
CA PHE A 89 11.11 -0.11 -8.35
C PHE A 89 11.64 -0.86 -9.58
N SER A 90 11.20 -0.50 -10.79
CA SER A 90 11.75 -1.05 -12.04
C SER A 90 13.22 -0.68 -12.22
N ALA A 91 13.59 0.58 -11.95
CA ALA A 91 14.98 1.02 -12.01
C ALA A 91 15.86 0.24 -11.02
N TRP A 92 15.36 -0.06 -9.83
CA TRP A 92 16.06 -0.92 -8.88
C TRP A 92 16.20 -2.36 -9.40
N GLY A 93 15.14 -2.97 -9.92
CA GLY A 93 15.19 -4.31 -10.51
C GLY A 93 16.15 -4.44 -11.69
N PHE A 94 16.26 -3.41 -12.54
CA PHE A 94 17.30 -3.35 -13.57
C PHE A 94 18.70 -3.19 -12.96
N SER A 95 18.84 -2.45 -11.87
CA SER A 95 20.12 -2.32 -11.16
C SER A 95 20.56 -3.64 -10.51
N GLU A 96 19.63 -4.45 -9.99
CA GLU A 96 19.92 -5.82 -9.54
C GLU A 96 20.41 -6.69 -10.71
N SER A 97 19.75 -6.56 -11.87
CA SER A 97 20.04 -7.38 -13.05
C SER A 97 21.36 -7.03 -13.76
N TYR A 98 21.72 -5.74 -13.79
CA TYR A 98 22.81 -5.24 -14.64
C TYR A 98 23.97 -4.63 -13.86
N ALA A 99 23.75 -4.14 -12.64
CA ALA A 99 24.72 -3.37 -11.88
C ALA A 99 25.13 -4.04 -10.55
N GLY A 100 24.64 -5.25 -10.27
CA GLY A 100 24.95 -5.99 -9.04
C GLY A 100 24.38 -5.33 -7.78
N ALA A 101 23.28 -4.58 -7.90
CA ALA A 101 22.62 -3.99 -6.74
C ALA A 101 22.09 -5.09 -5.78
N PRO A 102 22.02 -4.83 -4.47
CA PRO A 102 21.44 -5.77 -3.51
C PRO A 102 19.99 -6.11 -3.83
N HIS A 103 19.60 -7.37 -3.59
CA HIS A 103 18.24 -7.83 -3.81
C HIS A 103 17.24 -7.10 -2.89
N ALA A 104 16.26 -6.43 -3.48
CA ALA A 104 15.15 -5.82 -2.75
C ALA A 104 13.94 -6.76 -2.74
N PRO A 105 13.42 -7.12 -1.55
CA PRO A 105 12.20 -7.92 -1.47
C PRO A 105 11.02 -7.28 -2.19
N GLY A 106 10.29 -8.06 -2.98
CA GLY A 106 9.16 -7.60 -3.81
C GLY A 106 8.08 -6.83 -3.05
N TRP A 107 7.89 -7.12 -1.76
CA TRP A 107 6.88 -6.44 -0.93
C TRP A 107 7.23 -4.96 -0.64
N LEU A 108 8.46 -4.51 -0.89
CA LEU A 108 8.88 -3.12 -0.71
C LEU A 108 8.19 -2.12 -1.66
N ILE A 109 7.60 -2.60 -2.75
CA ILE A 109 6.80 -1.76 -3.65
C ILE A 109 5.63 -1.08 -2.92
N TYR A 110 5.05 -1.75 -1.92
CA TYR A 110 3.90 -1.25 -1.19
C TYR A 110 4.21 -0.03 -0.29
N PRO A 111 5.21 -0.08 0.62
CA PRO A 111 5.62 1.12 1.35
C PRO A 111 6.19 2.20 0.42
N LEU A 112 6.90 1.83 -0.66
CA LEU A 112 7.38 2.78 -1.66
C LEU A 112 6.23 3.57 -2.31
N PHE A 113 5.15 2.87 -2.70
CA PHE A 113 3.94 3.49 -3.23
C PHE A 113 3.34 4.51 -2.26
N TRP A 114 3.17 4.15 -0.99
CA TRP A 114 2.59 5.06 0.01
C TRP A 114 3.51 6.23 0.34
N ALA A 115 4.84 6.02 0.34
CA ALA A 115 5.81 7.10 0.45
C ALA A 115 5.68 8.07 -0.72
N ALA A 116 5.62 7.58 -1.96
CA ALA A 116 5.38 8.40 -3.14
C ALA A 116 4.04 9.15 -3.06
N TYR A 117 2.97 8.50 -2.58
CA TYR A 117 1.67 9.13 -2.38
C TYR A 117 1.75 10.29 -1.37
N GLY A 118 2.46 10.09 -0.26
CA GLY A 118 2.72 11.13 0.74
C GLY A 118 3.51 12.31 0.17
N LEU A 119 4.52 12.07 -0.66
CA LEU A 119 5.32 13.10 -1.32
C LEU A 119 4.53 13.87 -2.38
N VAL A 120 3.68 13.19 -3.16
CA VAL A 120 2.86 13.78 -4.22
C VAL A 120 1.70 14.62 -3.66
N SER A 121 1.15 14.22 -2.51
CA SER A 121 -0.03 14.86 -1.90
C SER A 121 0.08 16.38 -1.69
N PRO A 122 1.17 16.94 -1.12
CA PRO A 122 1.32 18.38 -0.97
C PRO A 122 1.63 19.11 -2.29
N LEU A 123 2.18 18.42 -3.30
CA LEU A 123 2.55 18.99 -4.60
C LEU A 123 1.33 19.10 -5.53
N VAL A 124 0.47 18.09 -5.52
CA VAL A 124 -0.74 18.06 -6.34
C VAL A 124 -1.90 18.57 -5.51
N ARG A 125 -2.30 19.83 -5.70
CA ARG A 125 -3.40 20.49 -4.97
C ARG A 125 -4.61 20.83 -5.84
N THR A 126 -4.54 20.56 -7.15
CA THR A 126 -5.59 20.85 -8.12
C THR A 126 -6.03 19.58 -8.85
N SER A 127 -7.32 19.48 -9.11
CA SER A 127 -7.92 18.41 -9.92
C SER A 127 -7.87 18.69 -11.42
N ARG A 128 -7.47 19.90 -11.84
CA ARG A 128 -7.30 20.23 -13.26
C ARG A 128 -6.14 19.43 -13.85
N VAL A 129 -6.33 18.94 -15.08
CA VAL A 129 -5.28 18.22 -15.84
C VAL A 129 -4.16 19.19 -16.16
#